data_AF-A0A2E9NDT4-F1
#
_entry.id   AF-A0A2E9NDT4-F1
#
_cell.length_a   1.000
_cell.length_b   1.000
_cell.length_c   1.000
_cell.angle_alpha   90.00
_cell.angle_beta   90.00
_cell.angle_gamma   90.00
#
_symmetry.space_group_name_H-M   'P 1'
#
loop_
_entity.id
_entity.type
_entity.pdbx_description
1 polymer ?
#
loop_
_entity_poly.entity_id
_entity_poly.type
_entity_poly.pdbx_seq_one_letter_code
_entity_poly.pdbx_strand_id
1 'polypeptide(L)'
;MADPGPCEGAVPAYPLADQTEVEQLGGASLAVPVDRGPMPHAAGEAILDDQGVPVAYRVAPNDVISTIGARFCVGEQWLHWVNYVRRDGDALYAGDVLNLDAHTILSVGDQNGVVHDNALPEGFVIPPQR
;
A
#
# COMPACT_ATOMS: atom_id res chain seq x y z
N MET A 1 2.68 5.00 25.02
CA MET A 1 2.84 5.03 23.55
C MET A 1 2.42 6.41 23.10
N ALA A 2 3.37 7.24 22.69
CA ALA A 2 3.04 8.57 22.17
C ALA A 2 2.41 8.40 20.79
N ASP A 3 1.31 9.10 20.53
CA ASP A 3 0.73 9.22 19.20
C ASP A 3 1.80 9.81 18.27
N PRO A 4 2.19 9.14 17.16
CA PRO A 4 3.28 9.61 16.29
C PRO A 4 3.02 10.93 15.54
N GLY A 5 2.00 11.70 15.90
CA GLY A 5 1.62 12.97 15.26
C GLY A 5 0.82 12.76 13.97
N PRO A 6 0.11 13.77 13.46
CA PRO A 6 -0.79 13.63 12.33
C PRO A 6 -0.05 13.36 11.01
N CYS A 7 -0.75 12.72 10.05
CA CYS A 7 -0.26 12.42 8.70
C CYS A 7 -0.12 13.65 7.78
N GLU A 8 0.25 14.81 8.33
CA GLU A 8 0.17 16.13 7.69
C GLU A 8 0.98 16.29 6.40
N GLY A 9 1.89 15.35 6.09
CA GLY A 9 2.66 15.31 4.85
C GLY A 9 2.24 14.23 3.83
N ALA A 10 1.37 13.29 4.19
CA ALA A 10 0.88 12.29 3.25
C ALA A 10 -0.32 12.85 2.49
N VAL A 11 -0.34 12.67 1.17
CA VAL A 11 -1.54 12.90 0.38
C VAL A 11 -2.36 11.61 0.49
N PRO A 12 -3.40 11.50 1.33
CA PRO A 12 -4.26 10.34 1.28
C PRO A 12 -4.95 10.30 -0.09
N ALA A 13 -5.35 9.12 -0.54
CA ALA A 13 -6.06 8.99 -1.79
C ALA A 13 -7.41 9.71 -1.71
N TYR A 14 -7.64 10.66 -2.62
CA TYR A 14 -8.87 11.43 -2.72
C TYR A 14 -9.62 11.07 -3.99
N PRO A 15 -10.96 11.09 -4.00
CA PRO A 15 -11.73 10.93 -5.24
C PRO A 15 -11.32 11.98 -6.27
N LEU A 16 -11.13 11.55 -7.52
CA LEU A 16 -10.81 12.44 -8.63
C LEU A 16 -12.08 13.07 -9.22
N ALA A 17 -11.95 14.30 -9.69
CA ALA A 17 -13.00 14.99 -10.46
C ALA A 17 -13.03 14.54 -11.93
N ASP A 18 -11.88 14.09 -12.47
CA ASP A 18 -11.72 13.59 -13.82
C ASP A 18 -11.25 12.13 -13.79
N GLN A 19 -12.10 11.23 -14.28
CA GLN A 19 -11.81 9.80 -14.31
C GLN A 19 -10.86 9.42 -15.46
N THR A 20 -10.44 10.36 -16.30
CA THR A 20 -9.48 10.12 -17.39
C THR A 20 -8.03 10.37 -16.98
N GLU A 21 -7.79 10.79 -15.73
CA GLU A 21 -6.45 11.03 -15.21
C GLU A 21 -5.59 9.75 -15.26
N VAL A 22 -4.35 9.88 -15.72
CA VAL A 22 -3.45 8.72 -15.89
C VAL A 22 -2.84 8.30 -14.55
N GLU A 23 -2.63 9.24 -13.63
CA GLU A 23 -2.04 9.02 -12.32
C GLU A 23 -3.10 8.75 -11.26
N GLN A 24 -3.83 7.63 -11.41
CA GLN A 24 -4.93 7.26 -10.52
C GLN A 24 -4.95 5.79 -10.15
N LEU A 25 -5.54 5.50 -9.00
CA LEU A 25 -5.86 4.15 -8.56
C LEU A 25 -7.37 4.04 -8.34
N GLY A 26 -8.07 3.42 -9.29
CA GLY A 26 -9.51 3.14 -9.18
C GLY A 26 -10.39 4.39 -9.00
N GLY A 27 -10.07 5.52 -9.66
CA GLY A 27 -10.82 6.77 -9.49
C GLY A 27 -10.34 7.65 -8.34
N ALA A 28 -9.25 7.30 -7.67
CA ALA A 28 -8.65 8.07 -6.59
C ALA A 28 -7.22 8.52 -6.93
N SER A 29 -6.79 9.65 -6.38
CA SER A 29 -5.40 10.12 -6.46
C SER A 29 -4.44 9.11 -5.83
N LEU A 30 -3.21 9.05 -6.33
CA LEU A 30 -2.18 8.21 -5.72
C LEU A 30 -1.81 8.73 -4.33
N ALA A 31 -1.60 7.81 -3.39
CA ALA A 31 -1.05 8.15 -2.09
C ALA A 31 0.48 8.14 -2.14
N VAL A 32 1.10 9.02 -1.35
CA VAL A 32 2.55 9.00 -1.10
C VAL A 32 2.77 8.53 0.34
N PRO A 33 3.28 7.30 0.55
CA PRO A 33 3.48 6.76 1.88
C PRO A 33 4.47 7.57 2.71
N VAL A 34 4.22 7.68 4.02
CA VAL A 34 5.13 8.28 4.99
C VAL A 34 5.28 7.32 6.16
N ASP A 35 6.49 6.83 6.42
CA ASP A 35 6.73 5.92 7.55
C ASP A 35 6.77 6.68 8.88
N ARG A 36 5.76 6.47 9.74
CA ARG A 36 5.71 6.98 11.12
C ARG A 36 6.53 6.15 12.12
N GLY A 37 7.22 5.12 11.63
CA GLY A 37 8.02 4.18 12.39
C GLY A 37 7.20 3.00 12.92
N PRO A 38 7.88 1.96 13.44
CA PRO A 38 7.22 0.78 13.98
C PRO A 38 6.22 1.10 15.10
N MET A 39 5.06 0.46 15.06
CA MET A 39 4.00 0.62 16.07
C MET A 39 3.33 -0.73 16.37
N PRO A 40 2.53 -0.88 17.46
CA PRO A 40 1.86 -2.13 17.76
C PRO A 40 0.99 -2.54 16.59
N HIS A 41 1.10 -3.79 16.14
CA HIS A 41 0.41 -4.32 14.96
C HIS A 41 0.87 -3.71 13.61
N ALA A 42 2.02 -3.04 13.56
CA ALA A 42 2.73 -2.68 12.33
C ALA A 42 4.24 -2.56 12.61
N ALA A 43 4.84 -3.66 13.06
CA ALA A 43 6.23 -3.73 13.54
C ALA A 43 7.22 -4.26 12.50
N GLY A 44 6.74 -4.64 11.32
CA GLY A 44 7.52 -5.10 10.18
C GLY A 44 8.48 -4.06 9.60
N GLU A 45 9.19 -4.48 8.56
CA GLU A 45 10.26 -3.70 7.95
C GLU A 45 9.72 -2.87 6.79
N ALA A 46 9.98 -1.56 6.82
CA ALA A 46 9.74 -0.69 5.67
C ALA A 46 10.93 -0.77 4.71
N ILE A 47 10.63 -0.95 3.43
CA ILE A 47 11.60 -0.92 2.34
C ILE A 47 11.44 0.43 1.66
N LEU A 48 12.53 1.20 1.62
CA LEU A 48 12.55 2.56 1.10
C LEU A 48 13.24 2.60 -0.27
N ASP A 49 12.84 3.55 -1.11
CA ASP A 49 13.59 3.90 -2.32
C ASP A 49 14.82 4.78 -2.00
N ASP A 50 15.54 5.17 -3.05
CA ASP A 50 16.74 6.02 -2.94
C ASP A 50 16.46 7.43 -2.39
N GLN A 51 15.19 7.86 -2.36
CA GLN A 51 14.75 9.14 -1.80
C GLN A 51 14.19 9.01 -0.37
N GLY A 52 14.18 7.79 0.18
CA GLY A 52 13.66 7.50 1.51
C GLY A 52 12.13 7.35 1.57
N VAL A 53 11.45 7.22 0.43
CA VAL A 53 10.00 6.98 0.38
C VAL A 53 9.72 5.48 0.55
N PRO A 54 8.80 5.07 1.43
CA PRO A 54 8.41 3.67 1.55
C PRO A 54 7.75 3.16 0.26
N VAL A 55 8.31 2.10 -0.32
CA VAL A 55 7.82 1.47 -1.56
C VAL A 55 7.31 0.05 -1.34
N ALA A 56 7.75 -0.60 -0.27
CA ALA A 56 7.22 -1.90 0.13
C ALA A 56 7.34 -2.10 1.65
N TYR A 57 6.64 -3.10 2.16
CA TYR A 57 6.64 -3.45 3.57
C TYR A 57 6.70 -4.96 3.75
N ARG A 58 7.64 -5.43 4.57
CA ARG A 58 7.70 -6.84 4.98
C ARG A 58 6.97 -7.02 6.30
N VAL A 59 5.90 -7.79 6.25
CA VAL A 59 5.00 -8.03 7.38
C VAL A 59 5.69 -8.78 8.52
N ALA A 60 5.55 -8.28 9.74
CA ALA A 60 5.93 -8.97 10.96
C ALA A 60 4.78 -9.80 11.56
N PRO A 61 5.07 -10.77 12.44
CA PRO A 61 4.04 -11.46 13.20
C PRO A 61 3.13 -10.50 13.98
N ASN A 62 1.81 -10.75 13.93
CA ASN A 62 0.75 -9.97 14.57
C ASN A 62 0.52 -8.56 14.01
N ASP A 63 1.08 -8.24 12.84
CA ASP A 63 0.69 -7.05 12.11
C ASP A 63 -0.75 -7.15 11.61
N VAL A 64 -1.40 -6.00 11.45
CA VAL A 64 -2.77 -5.87 10.93
C VAL A 64 -2.79 -4.79 9.87
N ILE A 65 -3.46 -5.06 8.75
CA ILE A 65 -3.46 -4.20 7.55
C ILE A 65 -3.89 -2.76 7.83
N SER A 66 -4.91 -2.56 8.66
CA SER A 66 -5.38 -1.23 9.05
C SER A 66 -4.32 -0.42 9.82
N THR A 67 -3.53 -1.08 10.66
CA THR A 67 -2.47 -0.42 11.44
C THR A 67 -1.21 -0.21 10.60
N ILE A 68 -0.94 -1.10 9.64
CA ILE A 68 0.09 -0.88 8.60
C ILE A 68 -0.26 0.36 7.79
N GLY A 69 -1.51 0.49 7.31
CA GLY A 69 -1.98 1.68 6.61
C GLY A 69 -1.79 2.96 7.45
N ALA A 70 -2.17 2.91 8.73
CA ALA A 70 -1.98 4.04 9.66
C ALA A 70 -0.51 4.40 9.92
N ARG A 71 0.40 3.42 9.92
CA ARG A 71 1.85 3.63 10.01
C ARG A 71 2.37 4.38 8.79
N PHE A 72 1.93 4.00 7.60
CA PHE A 72 2.38 4.57 6.33
C PHE A 72 1.55 5.76 5.85
N CYS A 73 0.60 6.23 6.65
CA CYS A 73 -0.32 7.31 6.29
C CYS A 73 -1.09 7.06 4.98
N VAL A 74 -1.43 5.82 4.71
CA VAL A 74 -2.29 5.42 3.58
C VAL A 74 -3.60 4.84 4.10
N GLY A 75 -4.68 5.02 3.33
CA GLY A 75 -5.96 4.41 3.65
C GLY A 75 -5.90 2.89 3.50
N GLU A 76 -6.58 2.16 4.38
CA GLU A 76 -6.66 0.69 4.32
C GLU A 76 -7.18 0.21 2.95
N GLN A 77 -8.25 0.84 2.43
CA GLN A 77 -8.79 0.51 1.10
C GLN A 77 -7.77 0.72 -0.03
N TRP A 78 -6.97 1.78 0.05
CA TRP A 78 -5.91 2.04 -0.92
C TRP A 78 -4.83 0.95 -0.86
N LEU A 79 -4.47 0.51 0.35
CA LEU A 79 -3.52 -0.57 0.56
C LEU A 79 -4.03 -1.91 0.01
N HIS A 80 -5.34 -2.18 0.12
CA HIS A 80 -5.94 -3.34 -0.55
C HIS A 80 -5.87 -3.24 -2.07
N TRP A 81 -6.18 -2.07 -2.65
CA TRP A 81 -6.13 -1.88 -4.10
C TRP A 81 -4.73 -2.02 -4.68
N VAL A 82 -3.72 -1.42 -4.04
CA VAL A 82 -2.33 -1.45 -4.52
C VAL A 82 -1.72 -2.86 -4.46
N ASN A 83 -2.31 -3.75 -3.66
CA ASN A 83 -1.88 -5.13 -3.48
C ASN A 83 -2.78 -6.18 -4.14
N TYR A 84 -3.90 -5.76 -4.76
CA TYR A 84 -4.95 -6.65 -5.23
C TYR A 84 -4.45 -7.71 -6.23
N VAL A 85 -3.56 -7.31 -7.15
CA VAL A 85 -3.03 -8.20 -8.20
C VAL A 85 -2.18 -9.32 -7.61
N ARG A 86 -1.49 -9.06 -6.49
CA ARG A 86 -0.47 -9.97 -5.91
C ARG A 86 -0.95 -10.76 -4.70
N ARG A 87 -2.20 -10.60 -4.28
CA ARG A 87 -2.77 -11.24 -3.08
C ARG A 87 -4.24 -11.61 -3.24
N ASP A 88 -4.66 -12.70 -2.60
CA ASP A 88 -6.06 -13.12 -2.52
C ASP A 88 -6.66 -12.86 -1.12
N GLY A 89 -7.64 -11.96 -1.07
CA GLY A 89 -8.35 -11.62 0.18
C GLY A 89 -7.48 -10.89 1.21
N ASP A 90 -7.96 -10.89 2.46
CA ASP A 90 -7.43 -10.01 3.52
C ASP A 90 -6.44 -10.72 4.46
N ALA A 91 -6.19 -12.01 4.23
CA ALA A 91 -5.26 -12.78 5.05
C ALA A 91 -3.85 -12.20 4.93
N LEU A 92 -3.20 -12.01 6.09
CA LEU A 92 -1.89 -11.41 6.22
C LEU A 92 -0.97 -12.38 6.97
N TYR A 93 0.16 -12.74 6.36
CA TYR A 93 1.12 -13.69 6.93
C TYR A 93 2.45 -13.01 7.22
N ALA A 94 3.12 -13.44 8.29
CA ALA A 94 4.47 -12.95 8.57
C ALA A 94 5.41 -13.31 7.41
N GLY A 95 6.18 -12.34 6.95
CA GLY A 95 7.09 -12.47 5.81
C GLY A 95 6.53 -11.95 4.49
N ASP A 96 5.21 -11.78 4.38
CA ASP A 96 4.55 -11.21 3.20
C ASP A 96 5.19 -9.88 2.81
N VAL A 97 5.36 -9.65 1.50
CA VAL A 97 5.65 -8.32 0.96
C VAL A 97 4.33 -7.65 0.57
N LEU A 98 4.04 -6.52 1.20
CA LEU A 98 3.02 -5.58 0.75
C LEU A 98 3.67 -4.47 -0.09
N ASN A 99 3.06 -4.17 -1.22
CA ASN A 99 3.38 -3.00 -2.02
C ASN A 99 2.85 -1.72 -1.36
N LEU A 100 3.63 -0.64 -1.47
CA LEU A 100 3.27 0.72 -1.07
C LEU A 100 3.41 1.73 -2.22
N ASP A 101 3.70 1.29 -3.45
CA ASP A 101 3.80 2.14 -4.64
C ASP A 101 2.81 1.71 -5.73
N ALA A 102 1.90 2.61 -6.13
CA ALA A 102 0.92 2.32 -7.17
C ALA A 102 1.52 2.06 -8.57
N HIS A 103 2.79 2.41 -8.79
CA HIS A 103 3.46 2.15 -10.07
C HIS A 103 4.07 0.74 -10.17
N THR A 104 3.97 -0.07 -9.13
CA THR A 104 4.58 -1.41 -9.06
C THR A 104 3.57 -2.50 -8.68
N ILE A 105 2.27 -2.24 -8.85
CA ILE A 105 1.16 -3.19 -8.60
C ILE A 105 1.39 -4.51 -9.34
N LEU A 106 1.95 -4.43 -10.56
CA LEU A 106 2.25 -5.60 -11.39
C LEU A 106 3.65 -6.19 -11.14
N SER A 107 4.38 -5.81 -10.09
CA SER A 107 5.75 -6.32 -9.88
C SER A 107 6.12 -6.56 -8.41
N VAL A 108 5.43 -5.92 -7.46
CA VAL A 108 5.73 -6.00 -6.04
C VAL A 108 4.59 -6.64 -5.26
N GLY A 109 4.95 -7.61 -4.42
CA GLY A 109 4.08 -8.22 -3.43
C GLY A 109 3.98 -9.74 -3.57
N ASP A 110 3.69 -10.38 -2.45
CA ASP A 110 3.38 -11.80 -2.37
C ASP A 110 2.43 -12.05 -1.19
N GLN A 111 1.79 -13.21 -1.17
CA GLN A 111 1.00 -13.69 -0.04
C GLN A 111 1.47 -15.08 0.34
N ASN A 112 2.02 -15.23 1.54
CA ASN A 112 2.58 -16.46 2.07
C ASN A 112 3.62 -17.09 1.12
N GLY A 113 4.45 -16.25 0.49
CA GLY A 113 5.44 -16.66 -0.50
C GLY A 113 4.89 -16.98 -1.89
N VAL A 114 3.59 -16.77 -2.14
CA VAL A 114 2.95 -16.95 -3.44
C VAL A 114 2.76 -15.60 -4.12
N VAL A 115 3.24 -15.47 -5.35
CA VAL A 115 2.98 -14.30 -6.19
C VAL A 115 1.72 -14.58 -7.01
N HIS A 116 0.60 -13.96 -6.63
CA HIS A 116 -0.65 -14.07 -7.40
C HIS A 116 -0.60 -13.18 -8.65
N ASP A 117 -1.49 -13.42 -9.62
CA ASP A 117 -1.62 -12.62 -10.84
C ASP A 117 -3.11 -12.40 -11.16
N ASN A 118 -3.79 -11.74 -10.23
CA ASN A 118 -5.23 -11.54 -10.30
C ASN A 118 -5.60 -10.51 -11.38
N ALA A 119 -6.67 -10.80 -12.13
CA ALA A 119 -7.26 -9.83 -13.03
C ALA A 119 -7.92 -8.70 -12.23
N LEU A 120 -7.60 -7.46 -12.58
CA LEU A 120 -8.27 -6.30 -11.98
C LEU A 120 -9.77 -6.28 -12.33
N PRO A 121 -10.62 -5.71 -11.45
CA PRO A 121 -12.03 -5.50 -11.77
C PRO A 121 -12.20 -4.71 -13.07
N GLU A 122 -13.29 -4.97 -13.80
CA GLU A 122 -13.60 -4.24 -15.03
C GLU A 122 -13.69 -2.72 -14.76
N GLY A 123 -13.01 -1.93 -15.60
CA GLY A 123 -12.96 -0.47 -15.46
C GLY A 123 -12.05 0.05 -14.36
N PHE A 124 -11.36 -0.82 -13.61
CA PHE A 124 -10.40 -0.38 -12.61
C PHE A 124 -9.12 0.15 -13.27
N VAL A 125 -8.83 1.43 -13.05
CA VAL A 125 -7.65 2.11 -13.60
C VAL A 125 -6.48 2.02 -12.63
N ILE A 126 -5.30 1.69 -13.14
CA ILE A 126 -4.02 1.76 -12.41
C ILE A 126 -3.10 2.74 -13.14
N PRO A 127 -2.14 3.37 -12.45
CA PRO A 127 -1.20 4.26 -13.12
C PRO A 127 -0.23 3.47 -14.01
N PRO A 128 0.56 4.13 -14.87
CA PRO A 128 1.61 3.48 -15.63
C PRO A 128 2.56 2.70 -14.73
N GLN A 129 2.78 1.42 -15.06
CA GLN A 129 3.62 0.54 -14.28
C GLN A 129 5.09 0.65 -14.72
N ARG A 130 6.04 0.61 -13.79
CA ARG A 130 7.48 0.79 -14.06
C ARG A 130 8.39 -0.06 -13.20
#